data_AF-A0A7Y5Q0P4-F1
#
_entry.id   AF-A0A7Y5Q0P4-F1
#
_cell.length_a   1.000
_cell.length_b   1.000
_cell.length_c   1.000
_cell.angle_alpha   90.00
_cell.angle_beta   90.00
_cell.angle_gamma   90.00
#
_symmetry.space_group_name_H-M   'P 1'
#
loop_
_entity.id
_entity.type
_entity.pdbx_description
1 polymer ?
#
loop_
_entity_poly.entity_id
_entity_poly.type
_entity_poly.pdbx_seq_one_letter_code
_entity_poly.pdbx_strand_id
1 'polypeptide(L)' 'MSAPLKVAVLGARGRLGAFACELLEKRADFELVARWNSSDDWRTLAMG' A
#
# COMPACT_ATOMS: atom_id res chain seq x y z
N MET A 1 -16.22 -16.73 -0.49
CA MET A 1 -15.61 -15.41 -0.75
C MET A 1 -14.10 -15.60 -0.77
N SER A 2 -13.41 -15.09 -1.79
CA SER A 2 -11.93 -15.09 -1.80
C SER A 2 -11.42 -14.05 -0.81
N ALA A 3 -10.32 -14.34 -0.12
CA ALA A 3 -9.67 -13.35 0.74
C ALA A 3 -9.18 -12.14 -0.10
N PRO A 4 -9.21 -10.92 0.48
CA PRO A 4 -8.71 -9.72 -0.20
C PRO A 4 -7.21 -9.85 -0.51
N LEU A 5 -6.78 -9.27 -1.63
CA LEU A 5 -5.38 -9.26 -2.02
C LEU A 5 -4.63 -8.24 -1.17
N LYS A 6 -3.57 -8.69 -0.49
CA LYS A 6 -2.69 -7.81 0.29
C LYS A 6 -1.79 -7.01 -0.64
N VAL A 7 -1.78 -5.70 -0.46
CA VAL A 7 -1.06 -4.76 -1.34
C VAL A 7 -0.30 -3.74 -0.51
N ALA A 8 0.84 -3.31 -1.04
CA ALA A 8 1.60 -2.21 -0.49
C ALA A 8 1.89 -1.15 -1.55
N VAL A 9 1.97 0.11 -1.14
CA VAL A 9 2.21 1.24 -2.04
C VAL A 9 3.55 1.91 -1.71
N LEU A 10 4.43 1.99 -2.70
CA LEU A 10 5.68 2.74 -2.66
C LEU A 10 5.46 4.18 -3.18
N GLY A 11 6.06 5.15 -2.51
CA GLY A 11 5.82 6.57 -2.79
C GLY A 11 4.42 7.02 -2.38
N ALA A 12 3.88 6.48 -1.29
CA ALA A 12 2.50 6.71 -0.84
C ALA A 12 2.14 8.18 -0.59
N ARG A 13 3.12 9.05 -0.31
CA ARG A 13 2.95 10.51 -0.16
C ARG A 13 3.00 11.28 -1.48
N GLY A 14 3.41 10.64 -2.58
CA GLY A 14 3.39 11.25 -3.91
C GLY A 14 1.98 11.33 -4.48
N ARG A 15 1.77 12.18 -5.49
CA ARG A 15 0.44 12.38 -6.11
C ARG A 15 -0.24 11.07 -6.53
N LEU A 16 0.50 10.21 -7.22
CA LEU A 16 -0.02 8.92 -7.70
C LEU A 16 -0.19 7.91 -6.56
N GLY A 17 0.76 7.86 -5.62
CA GLY A 17 0.71 6.95 -4.48
C GLY A 17 -0.46 7.25 -3.55
N ALA A 18 -0.74 8.53 -3.30
CA ALA A 18 -1.88 8.97 -2.52
C ALA A 18 -3.20 8.56 -3.18
N PHE A 19 -3.34 8.82 -4.49
CA PHE A 19 -4.49 8.37 -5.27
C PHE A 19 -4.67 6.85 -5.24
N ALA A 20 -3.59 6.08 -5.40
CA ALA A 20 -3.62 4.63 -5.33
C ALA A 20 -4.09 4.13 -3.96
N CYS A 21 -3.61 4.73 -2.86
CA CYS A 21 -4.07 4.39 -1.52
C CYS A 21 -5.57 4.62 -1.35
N GLU A 22 -6.08 5.79 -1.74
CA GLU A 22 -7.51 6.11 -1.66
C GLU A 22 -8.39 5.15 -2.48
N LEU A 23 -7.92 4.75 -3.67
CA LEU A 23 -8.63 3.80 -4.51
C LEU A 23 -8.66 2.40 -3.88
N LEU A 24 -7.53 1.94 -3.34
CA LEU A 24 -7.41 0.61 -2.73
C LEU A 24 -8.25 0.50 -1.45
N GLU A 25 -8.29 1.54 -0.61
CA GLU A 25 -9.12 1.56 0.61
C GLU A 25 -10.63 1.46 0.32
N LYS A 26 -11.08 1.91 -0.85
CA LYS A 26 -12.50 1.86 -1.26
C LYS A 26 -12.91 0.51 -1.86
N ARG A 27 -11.97 -0.41 -2.04
CA ARG A 27 -12.16 -1.66 -2.76
C ARG A 27 -12.04 -2.86 -1.83
N ALA A 28 -13.13 -3.60 -1.66
CA ALA A 28 -13.20 -4.75 -0.76
C ALA A 28 -12.34 -5.96 -1.21
N ASP A 29 -11.88 -5.97 -2.46
CA ASP A 29 -10.98 -6.99 -2.98
C ASP A 29 -9.51 -6.74 -2.63
N PHE A 30 -9.19 -5.61 -1.99
CA PHE A 30 -7.84 -5.27 -1.59
C PHE A 30 -7.73 -4.96 -0.09
N GLU A 31 -6.58 -5.32 0.48
CA GLU A 31 -6.17 -4.94 1.82
C GLU A 31 -4.84 -4.17 1.70
N LEU A 32 -4.86 -2.87 2.00
CA LEU A 32 -3.66 -2.04 1.98
C LEU A 32 -2.86 -2.27 3.27
N VAL A 33 -1.84 -3.13 3.19
CA VAL A 33 -1.05 -3.57 4.35
C VAL A 33 0.13 -2.66 4.67
N ALA A 34 0.59 -1.85 3.71
CA ALA A 34 1.69 -0.92 3.94
C ALA A 34 1.69 0.30 3.00
N ARG A 35 2.20 1.41 3.51
CA ARG A 35 2.42 2.68 2.81
C ARG A 35 3.84 3.13 3.07
N TRP A 36 4.67 3.17 2.03
CA TRP A 36 6.09 3.48 2.17
C TRP A 36 6.50 4.66 1.28
N ASN A 37 7.52 5.36 1.73
CA ASN A 37 8.09 6.55 1.12
C ASN A 37 9.61 6.49 1.19
N SER A 38 10.28 7.40 0.49
CA SER A 38 11.75 7.46 0.45
C SER A 38 12.42 7.65 1.82
N SER A 39 11.69 8.19 2.80
CA SER A 39 12.17 8.37 4.17
C SER A 39 11.99 7.15 5.07
N ASP A 40 11.23 6.14 4.62
CA ASP A 40 10.89 4.99 5.44
C ASP A 40 11.99 3.93 5.34
N ASP A 41 12.28 3.21 6.43
CA ASP A 41 13.34 2.19 6.44
C ASP A 41 12.94 1.02 5.54
N TRP A 42 13.67 0.84 4.45
CA TRP A 42 13.44 -0.22 3.47
C TRP A 42 13.59 -1.62 4.08
N ARG A 43 14.28 -1.79 5.21
CA ARG A 43 14.37 -3.09 5.90
C ARG A 43 12.99 -3.58 6.37
N THR A 44 12.04 -2.67 6.54
CA THR A 44 10.63 -3.03 6.82
C THR A 44 9.92 -3.65 5.61
N LEU A 45 10.43 -3.48 4.37
CA LEU A 45 9.93 -4.15 3.16
C LEU A 45 10.32 -5.64 3.09
N ALA A 46 11.51 -5.98 3.58
CA ALA A 46 12.10 -7.31 3.39
C ALA A 46 11.59 -8.36 4.40
N MET A 47 10.87 -7.93 5.44
CA MET A 47 10.29 -8.81 6.45
C MET A 47 8.79 -9.10 6.23
N GLY A 48 8.26 -8.68 5.08
CA GLY A 48 6.87 -8.92 4.66
C GLY A 48 6.68 -10.29 4.01
#